data_AF-A0A5J4KGT3-F1
#
_entry.id   AF-A0A5J4KGT3-F1
#
_cell.length_a   1.000
_cell.length_b   1.000
_cell.length_c   1.000
_cell.angle_alpha   90.00
_cell.angle_beta   90.00
_cell.angle_gamma   90.00
#
_symmetry.space_group_name_H-M   'P 1'
#
loop_
_entity.id
_entity.type
_entity.pdbx_description
1 polymer ?
#
loop_
_entity_poly.entity_id
_entity_poly.type
_entity_poly.pdbx_seq_one_letter_code
_entity_poly.pdbx_strand_id
1 'polypeptide(L)'
;MLLLAQRAFGLDAERTTLTHDDLLRCQGILWALPAEEIAERYQLDTKRARIITAGALILSALLETFKLKELHISSFGIREGLALAYARNGEQWLQHAEQQARQGEEASQQLIKDNIASSDTMIAQESFGEAGRRMFQERADTMFSWREAVLRHDDIEAVHKMRVASRRLRAVMDAYQSVCEPKRFKTAYQQVKNIADILGLARDTDVMIENIRQQGEQSSSAEQAACNWLVEQLDNYRQQHQRQLEKYLRQLDDKAFLQDLHACLPEGKA
;
A
#
# COMPACT_ATOMS: atom_id res chain seq x y z
N MET A 1 21.96 1.22 8.08
CA MET A 1 22.86 1.41 9.24
C MET A 1 23.12 0.11 9.98
N LEU A 2 22.12 -0.54 10.58
CA LEU A 2 22.34 -1.80 11.32
C LEU A 2 23.04 -2.87 10.50
N LEU A 3 22.58 -3.11 9.27
CA LEU A 3 23.20 -4.08 8.37
C LEU A 3 24.67 -3.76 8.04
N LEU A 4 25.03 -2.47 7.95
CA LEU A 4 26.42 -2.05 7.77
C LEU A 4 27.24 -2.38 9.02
N ALA A 5 26.72 -2.05 10.21
CA ALA A 5 27.39 -2.36 11.48
C ALA A 5 27.58 -3.87 11.67
N GLN A 6 26.55 -4.67 11.40
CA GLN A 6 26.61 -6.14 11.49
C GLN A 6 27.70 -6.71 10.60
N ARG A 7 27.75 -6.28 9.33
CA ARG A 7 28.72 -6.79 8.36
C ARG A 7 30.12 -6.25 8.57
N ALA A 8 30.27 -4.99 8.94
CA ALA A 8 31.58 -4.36 9.10
C ALA A 8 32.27 -4.74 10.41
N PHE A 9 31.52 -5.00 11.48
CA PHE A 9 32.07 -5.27 12.80
C PHE A 9 31.81 -6.69 13.30
N GLY A 10 31.21 -7.55 12.47
CA GLY A 10 30.92 -8.95 12.83
C GLY A 10 29.94 -9.07 14.00
N LEU A 11 28.96 -8.15 14.08
CA LEU A 11 27.92 -8.24 15.10
C LEU A 11 26.95 -9.38 14.78
N ASP A 12 26.29 -9.91 15.81
CA ASP A 12 25.26 -10.93 15.66
C ASP A 12 24.19 -10.50 14.64
N ALA A 13 23.81 -11.44 13.77
CA ALA A 13 22.79 -11.25 12.75
C ALA A 13 21.41 -11.00 13.36
N GLU A 14 21.14 -11.54 14.55
CA GLU A 14 19.89 -11.33 15.28
C GLU A 14 19.88 -10.02 16.08
N ARG A 15 21.02 -9.32 16.16
CA ARG A 15 21.10 -8.05 16.88
C ARG A 15 20.21 -7.00 16.22
N THR A 16 19.25 -6.49 16.97
CA THR A 16 18.34 -5.41 16.54
C THR A 16 18.71 -4.04 17.09
N THR A 17 19.78 -3.93 17.88
CA THR A 17 20.17 -2.67 18.53
C THR A 17 21.33 -1.97 17.84
N LEU A 18 21.30 -0.63 17.83
CA LEU A 18 22.42 0.24 17.45
C LEU A 18 22.76 1.19 18.59
N THR A 19 24.01 1.21 19.03
CA THR A 19 24.52 2.16 20.02
C THR A 19 25.18 3.36 19.36
N HIS A 20 25.48 4.38 20.17
CA HIS A 20 26.26 5.53 19.71
C HIS A 20 27.65 5.12 19.17
N ASP A 21 28.32 4.14 19.82
CA ASP A 21 29.62 3.64 19.38
C ASP A 21 29.54 2.93 18.03
N ASP A 22 28.49 2.13 17.79
CA ASP A 22 28.27 1.49 16.48
C ASP A 22 28.10 2.52 15.37
N LEU A 23 27.33 3.58 15.63
CA LEU A 23 27.11 4.67 14.67
C LEU A 23 28.41 5.41 14.37
N LEU A 24 29.22 5.71 15.40
CA LEU A 24 30.49 6.42 15.24
C LEU A 24 31.47 5.59 14.40
N ARG A 25 31.58 4.28 14.66
CA ARG A 25 32.42 3.39 13.86
C ARG A 25 31.93 3.29 12.42
N CYS A 26 30.62 3.21 12.20
CA CYS A 26 30.05 3.24 10.86
C CYS A 26 30.38 4.57 10.14
N GLN A 27 30.28 5.71 10.81
CA GLN A 27 30.65 7.02 10.22
C GLN A 27 32.11 7.03 9.75
N GLY A 28 33.03 6.43 10.51
CA GLY A 28 34.43 6.28 10.10
C GLY A 28 34.59 5.57 8.76
N ILE A 29 33.85 4.47 8.53
CA ILE A 29 33.84 3.75 7.24
C ILE A 29 33.23 4.62 6.14
N LEU A 30 32.11 5.28 6.44
CA LEU A 30 31.34 6.09 5.49
C LEU A 30 32.09 7.34 5.03
N TRP A 31 33.02 7.85 5.84
CA TRP A 31 33.90 8.96 5.47
C TRP A 31 35.16 8.50 4.73
N ALA A 32 35.60 7.27 4.96
CA ALA A 32 36.83 6.75 4.38
C ALA A 32 36.66 6.19 2.97
N LEU A 33 35.48 5.66 2.64
CA LEU A 33 35.24 4.91 1.41
C LEU A 33 34.12 5.53 0.55
N PRO A 34 34.22 5.44 -0.80
CA PRO A 34 33.11 5.82 -1.68
C PRO A 34 31.94 4.84 -1.55
N ALA A 35 30.73 5.31 -1.90
CA ALA A 35 29.50 4.53 -1.73
C ALA A 35 29.51 3.22 -2.54
N GLU A 36 30.14 3.22 -3.71
CA GLU A 36 30.31 2.04 -4.56
C GLU A 36 31.15 0.95 -3.86
N GLU A 37 32.25 1.34 -3.24
CA GLU A 37 33.12 0.40 -2.50
C GLU A 37 32.45 -0.11 -1.22
N ILE A 38 31.71 0.75 -0.52
CA ILE A 38 30.89 0.35 0.64
C ILE A 38 29.82 -0.66 0.22
N ALA A 39 29.15 -0.41 -0.90
CA ALA A 39 28.12 -1.29 -1.44
C ALA A 39 28.68 -2.67 -1.77
N GLU A 40 29.82 -2.72 -2.46
CA GLU A 40 30.49 -3.96 -2.82
C GLU A 40 31.00 -4.71 -1.57
N ARG A 41 31.83 -4.05 -0.77
CA ARG A 41 32.53 -4.66 0.37
C ARG A 41 31.59 -5.17 1.46
N TYR A 42 30.48 -4.46 1.69
CA TYR A 42 29.50 -4.81 2.72
C TYR A 42 28.17 -5.29 2.12
N GLN A 43 28.15 -5.66 0.83
CA GLN A 43 26.99 -6.23 0.12
C GLN A 43 25.69 -5.41 0.25
N LEU A 44 25.81 -4.09 0.27
CA LEU A 44 24.68 -3.16 0.36
C LEU A 44 24.23 -2.74 -1.04
N ASP A 45 22.96 -2.37 -1.17
CA ASP A 45 22.48 -1.71 -2.39
C ASP A 45 23.20 -0.36 -2.57
N THR A 46 23.71 -0.08 -3.78
CA THR A 46 24.49 1.12 -4.07
C THR A 46 23.71 2.41 -3.86
N LYS A 47 22.40 2.43 -4.17
CA LYS A 47 21.57 3.63 -3.93
C LYS A 47 21.41 3.88 -2.43
N ARG A 48 21.26 2.81 -1.63
CA ARG A 48 21.24 2.90 -0.17
C ARG A 48 22.59 3.38 0.38
N ALA A 49 23.71 2.84 -0.11
CA ALA A 49 25.05 3.25 0.33
C ALA A 49 25.27 4.78 0.19
N ARG A 50 24.76 5.40 -0.88
CA ARG A 50 24.85 6.86 -1.11
C ARG A 50 24.13 7.72 -0.08
N ILE A 51 23.06 7.20 0.54
CA ILE A 51 22.26 7.96 1.52
C ILE A 51 22.54 7.57 2.98
N ILE A 52 23.28 6.49 3.21
CA ILE A 52 23.53 5.94 4.54
C ILE A 52 24.28 6.94 5.44
N THR A 53 25.18 7.76 4.89
CA THR A 53 25.89 8.81 5.64
C THR A 53 24.94 9.83 6.25
N ALA A 54 23.96 10.32 5.48
CA ALA A 54 22.94 11.23 6.00
C ALA A 54 22.10 10.56 7.10
N GLY A 55 21.72 9.30 6.89
CA GLY A 55 21.01 8.51 7.89
C GLY A 55 21.80 8.32 9.19
N ALA A 56 23.11 8.05 9.11
CA ALA A 56 23.97 7.90 10.28
C ALA A 56 24.01 9.18 11.12
N LEU A 57 24.13 10.35 10.48
CA LEU A 57 24.15 11.64 11.17
C LEU A 57 22.82 11.95 11.86
N ILE A 58 21.69 11.67 11.18
CA ILE A 58 20.36 11.85 11.77
C ILE A 58 20.19 10.97 13.02
N LEU A 59 20.56 9.70 12.92
CA LEU A 59 20.43 8.77 14.05
C LEU A 59 21.35 9.15 15.23
N SER A 60 22.57 9.61 14.95
CA SER A 60 23.47 10.14 15.99
C SER A 60 22.89 11.37 16.66
N ALA A 61 22.37 12.33 15.88
CA ALA A 61 21.73 13.52 16.42
C ALA A 61 20.49 13.19 17.28
N LEU A 62 19.71 12.17 16.90
CA LEU A 62 18.58 11.69 17.71
C LEU A 62 19.05 11.10 19.05
N LEU A 63 20.07 10.23 19.04
CA LEU A 63 20.61 9.68 20.28
C LEU A 63 21.10 10.78 21.22
N GLU A 64 21.82 11.78 20.70
CA GLU A 64 22.34 12.91 21.47
C GLU A 64 21.22 13.81 22.00
N THR A 65 20.30 14.24 21.12
CA THR A 65 19.22 15.19 21.46
C THR A 65 18.30 14.63 22.53
N PHE A 66 17.95 13.35 22.42
CA PHE A 66 17.04 12.68 23.36
C PHE A 66 17.77 11.93 24.48
N LYS A 67 19.11 12.02 24.56
CA LYS A 67 19.96 11.34 25.55
C LYS A 67 19.68 9.82 25.63
N LEU A 68 19.47 9.21 24.48
CA LEU A 68 19.19 7.78 24.36
C LEU A 68 20.51 6.99 24.34
N LYS A 69 20.51 5.80 24.95
CA LYS A 69 21.70 4.93 24.99
C LYS A 69 21.86 4.09 23.72
N GLU A 70 20.73 3.71 23.13
CA GLU A 70 20.66 2.83 21.97
C GLU A 70 19.36 3.03 21.21
N LEU A 71 19.35 2.59 19.95
CA LEU A 71 18.20 2.51 19.08
C LEU A 71 17.84 1.04 18.90
N HIS A 72 16.56 0.73 19.04
CA HIS A 72 16.02 -0.59 18.70
C HIS A 72 15.41 -0.51 17.30
N ILE A 73 15.94 -1.31 16.37
CA ILE A 73 15.52 -1.35 14.98
C ILE A 73 14.61 -2.53 14.79
N SER A 74 13.38 -2.23 14.39
CA SER A 74 12.39 -3.21 14.00
C SER A 74 12.41 -3.45 12.48
N SER A 75 12.10 -4.69 12.07
CA SER A 75 11.85 -5.06 10.67
C SER A 75 10.49 -4.55 10.15
N PHE A 76 9.61 -4.08 11.04
CA PHE A 76 8.27 -3.63 10.71
C PHE A 76 8.06 -2.15 11.03
N GLY A 77 7.18 -1.50 10.27
CA GLY A 77 6.81 -0.10 10.44
C GLY A 77 5.41 0.06 11.03
N ILE A 78 5.21 1.08 11.87
CA ILE A 78 3.89 1.45 12.39
C ILE A 78 3.15 2.23 11.30
N ARG A 79 2.36 1.52 10.49
CA ARG A 79 1.67 2.12 9.32
C ARG A 79 0.58 3.11 9.68
N GLU A 80 -0.03 2.95 10.86
CA GLU A 80 -1.06 3.88 11.39
C GLU A 80 -0.46 5.09 12.12
N GLY A 81 0.86 5.13 12.32
CA GLY A 81 1.54 6.18 13.08
C GLY A 81 1.54 5.96 14.60
N LEU A 82 2.60 6.42 15.26
CA LEU A 82 2.85 6.17 16.69
C LEU A 82 1.73 6.69 17.60
N ALA A 83 1.21 7.89 17.34
CA ALA A 83 0.19 8.52 18.18
C ALA A 83 -1.12 7.72 18.18
N LEU A 84 -1.54 7.21 17.00
CA LEU A 84 -2.74 6.38 16.88
C LEU A 84 -2.54 5.00 17.50
N ALA A 85 -1.36 4.40 17.32
CA ALA A 85 -1.01 3.13 17.96
C ALA A 85 -1.05 3.23 19.49
N TYR A 86 -0.50 4.32 20.06
CA TYR A 86 -0.52 4.58 21.49
C TYR A 86 -1.95 4.88 21.99
N ALA A 87 -2.72 5.70 21.28
CA ALA A 87 -4.10 6.02 21.67
C ALA A 87 -5.01 4.77 21.72
N ARG A 88 -4.75 3.77 20.87
CA ARG A 88 -5.52 2.52 20.82
C ARG A 88 -5.07 1.48 21.85
N ASN A 89 -3.76 1.31 22.02
CA ASN A 89 -3.19 0.18 22.74
C ASN A 89 -2.46 0.57 24.04
N GLY A 90 -2.45 1.86 24.39
CA GLY A 90 -1.79 2.38 25.57
C GLY A 90 -0.30 2.05 25.60
N GLU A 91 0.25 1.81 26.80
CA GLU A 91 1.66 1.44 27.01
C GLU A 91 2.08 0.13 26.31
N GLN A 92 1.12 -0.74 25.96
CA GLN A 92 1.38 -2.01 25.28
C GLN A 92 1.43 -1.87 23.75
N TRP A 93 1.36 -0.65 23.21
CA TRP A 93 1.33 -0.41 21.77
C TRP A 93 2.47 -1.08 21.01
N LEU A 94 3.67 -1.13 21.58
CA LEU A 94 4.84 -1.71 20.93
C LEU A 94 4.69 -3.23 20.80
N GLN A 95 4.27 -3.91 21.88
CA GLN A 95 4.04 -5.36 21.90
C GLN A 95 2.93 -5.76 20.91
N HIS A 96 1.86 -4.96 20.85
CA HIS A 96 0.79 -5.17 19.88
C HIS A 96 1.24 -4.98 18.43
N ALA A 97 2.06 -3.95 18.16
CA ALA A 97 2.63 -3.72 16.83
C ALA A 97 3.57 -4.86 16.41
N GLU A 98 4.40 -5.37 17.34
CA GLU A 98 5.26 -6.54 17.13
C GLU A 98 4.46 -7.79 16.80
N GLN A 99 3.39 -8.05 17.55
CA GLN A 99 2.56 -9.24 17.35
C GLN A 99 1.82 -9.19 16.01
N GLN A 100 1.24 -8.05 15.65
CA GLN A 100 0.61 -7.87 14.34
C GLN A 100 1.60 -8.01 13.20
N ALA A 101 2.83 -7.52 13.36
CA ALA A 101 3.88 -7.67 12.37
C ALA A 101 4.29 -9.14 12.20
N ARG A 102 4.50 -9.88 13.30
CA ARG A 102 4.79 -11.32 13.25
C ARG A 102 3.68 -12.11 12.58
N GLN A 103 2.42 -11.84 12.93
CA GLN A 103 1.26 -12.47 12.27
C GLN A 103 1.21 -12.14 10.78
N GLY A 104 1.53 -10.90 10.39
CA GLY A 104 1.60 -10.48 8.99
C GLY A 104 2.76 -11.14 8.23
N GLU A 105 3.93 -11.31 8.86
CA GLU A 105 5.08 -12.04 8.30
C GLU A 105 4.77 -13.53 8.19
N GLU A 106 4.19 -14.15 9.20
CA GLU A 106 3.77 -15.56 9.19
C GLU A 106 2.70 -15.79 8.11
N ALA A 107 1.69 -14.92 8.00
CA ALA A 107 0.70 -15.00 6.93
C ALA A 107 1.33 -14.81 5.55
N SER A 108 2.29 -13.89 5.41
CA SER A 108 3.00 -13.68 4.14
C SER A 108 3.92 -14.85 3.79
N GLN A 109 4.62 -15.42 4.77
CA GLN A 109 5.48 -16.59 4.59
C GLN A 109 4.65 -17.85 4.33
N GLN A 110 3.48 -17.99 4.94
CA GLN A 110 2.54 -19.06 4.67
C GLN A 110 1.96 -18.92 3.26
N LEU A 111 1.56 -17.72 2.84
CA LEU A 111 1.16 -17.46 1.44
C LEU A 111 2.30 -17.73 0.44
N ILE A 112 3.55 -17.40 0.80
CA ILE A 112 4.73 -17.73 -0.02
C ILE A 112 4.96 -19.24 -0.04
N LYS A 113 4.86 -19.94 1.08
CA LYS A 113 5.00 -21.40 1.16
C LYS A 113 3.87 -22.14 0.45
N ASP A 114 2.63 -21.68 0.56
CA ASP A 114 1.48 -22.23 -0.13
C ASP A 114 1.61 -21.99 -1.65
N ASN A 115 2.14 -20.83 -2.06
CA ASN A 115 2.53 -20.57 -3.44
C ASN A 115 3.70 -21.46 -3.88
N ILE A 116 4.74 -21.66 -3.06
CA ILE A 116 5.90 -22.51 -3.38
C ILE A 116 5.51 -23.99 -3.43
N ALA A 117 4.65 -24.47 -2.53
CA ALA A 117 4.10 -25.83 -2.55
C ALA A 117 3.17 -26.05 -3.76
N SER A 118 2.54 -24.98 -4.25
CA SER A 118 1.84 -24.99 -5.54
C SER A 118 2.80 -24.79 -6.74
N SER A 119 4.07 -24.41 -6.50
CA SER A 119 5.11 -24.13 -7.51
C SER A 119 5.99 -25.32 -7.87
N ASP A 120 5.71 -26.53 -7.36
CA ASP A 120 6.28 -27.76 -7.95
C ASP A 120 5.74 -28.01 -9.37
N THR A 121 4.79 -27.18 -9.83
CA THR A 121 4.53 -26.96 -11.25
C THR A 121 5.44 -25.83 -11.75
N MET A 122 6.60 -26.19 -12.31
CA MET A 122 7.47 -25.36 -13.16
C MET A 122 7.61 -23.88 -12.76
N ILE A 123 8.81 -23.46 -12.35
CA ILE A 123 9.29 -22.10 -12.65
C ILE A 123 9.39 -22.02 -14.18
N ALA A 124 8.25 -21.86 -14.84
CA ALA A 124 8.19 -21.36 -16.19
C ALA A 124 8.81 -19.96 -16.11
N GLN A 125 9.77 -19.70 -16.99
CA GLN A 125 10.32 -18.37 -17.21
C GLN A 125 9.19 -17.47 -17.74
N GLU A 126 8.25 -17.09 -16.88
CA GLU A 126 7.14 -16.20 -17.23
C GLU A 126 7.78 -14.84 -17.57
N SER A 127 7.59 -14.42 -18.80
CA SER A 127 8.06 -13.12 -19.27
C SER A 127 7.37 -12.01 -18.48
N PHE A 128 8.00 -10.83 -18.40
CA PHE A 128 7.41 -9.67 -17.75
C PHE A 128 6.01 -9.32 -18.34
N GLY A 129 5.80 -9.56 -19.63
CA GLY A 129 4.49 -9.36 -20.27
C GLY A 129 3.42 -10.34 -19.79
N GLU A 130 3.76 -11.62 -19.62
CA GLU A 130 2.84 -12.65 -19.13
C GLU A 130 2.49 -12.42 -17.65
N ALA A 131 3.49 -12.09 -16.82
CA ALA A 131 3.27 -11.68 -15.44
C ALA A 131 2.34 -10.46 -15.35
N GLY A 132 2.50 -9.49 -16.26
CA GLY A 132 1.61 -8.34 -16.39
C GLY A 132 0.16 -8.73 -16.70
N ARG A 133 -0.06 -9.67 -17.63
CA ARG A 133 -1.42 -10.14 -18.01
C ARG A 133 -2.09 -10.79 -16.82
N ARG A 134 -1.39 -11.72 -16.15
CA ARG A 134 -1.89 -12.39 -14.95
C ARG A 134 -2.23 -11.40 -13.85
N MET A 135 -1.33 -10.44 -13.58
CA MET A 135 -1.58 -9.41 -12.56
C MET A 135 -2.75 -8.48 -12.92
N PHE A 136 -2.92 -8.09 -14.19
CA PHE A 136 -4.06 -7.29 -14.63
C PHE A 136 -5.37 -8.06 -14.44
N GLN A 137 -5.38 -9.34 -14.83
CA GLN A 137 -6.54 -10.22 -14.66
C GLN A 137 -6.90 -10.40 -13.19
N GLU A 138 -5.97 -10.82 -12.33
CA GLU A 138 -6.22 -11.01 -10.89
C GLU A 138 -6.80 -9.75 -10.23
N ARG A 139 -6.29 -8.57 -10.60
CA ARG A 139 -6.74 -7.29 -10.03
C ARG A 139 -8.09 -6.85 -10.59
N ALA A 140 -8.35 -7.09 -11.87
CA ALA A 140 -9.66 -6.86 -12.48
C ALA A 140 -10.72 -7.79 -11.88
N ASP A 141 -10.41 -9.08 -11.72
CA ASP A 141 -11.30 -10.07 -11.09
C ASP A 141 -11.61 -9.69 -9.63
N THR A 142 -10.59 -9.26 -8.87
CA THR A 142 -10.79 -8.73 -7.51
C THR A 142 -11.68 -7.50 -7.49
N MET A 143 -11.61 -6.63 -8.51
CA MET A 143 -12.49 -5.47 -8.60
C MET A 143 -13.93 -5.91 -8.92
N PHE A 144 -14.11 -6.83 -9.87
CA PHE A 144 -15.42 -7.32 -10.29
C PHE A 144 -16.11 -8.20 -9.26
N SER A 145 -15.37 -8.87 -8.37
CA SER A 145 -15.97 -9.65 -7.28
C SER A 145 -16.85 -8.80 -6.35
N TRP A 146 -16.61 -7.48 -6.29
CA TRP A 146 -17.43 -6.54 -5.51
C TRP A 146 -18.63 -5.97 -6.26
N ARG A 147 -18.72 -6.17 -7.60
CA ARG A 147 -19.77 -5.58 -8.43
C ARG A 147 -21.17 -5.94 -7.92
N GLU A 148 -21.40 -7.21 -7.66
CA GLU A 148 -22.70 -7.70 -7.21
C GLU A 148 -23.12 -7.09 -5.86
N ALA A 149 -22.20 -7.00 -4.90
CA ALA A 149 -22.47 -6.37 -3.60
C ALA A 149 -22.78 -4.87 -3.75
N VAL A 150 -22.08 -4.17 -4.65
CA VAL A 150 -22.35 -2.76 -4.98
C VAL A 150 -23.73 -2.58 -5.62
N LEU A 151 -24.14 -3.50 -6.52
CA LEU A 151 -25.44 -3.45 -7.19
C LEU A 151 -26.62 -3.76 -6.24
N ARG A 152 -26.42 -4.65 -5.26
CA ARG A 152 -27.48 -5.02 -4.30
C ARG A 152 -27.67 -4.02 -3.16
N HIS A 153 -26.73 -3.10 -2.96
CA HIS A 153 -26.73 -2.16 -1.84
C HIS A 153 -26.63 -2.82 -0.47
N ASP A 154 -26.08 -4.05 -0.42
CA ASP A 154 -26.00 -4.83 0.82
C ASP A 154 -25.13 -4.14 1.87
N ASP A 155 -24.07 -3.44 1.42
CA ASP A 155 -23.06 -2.84 2.29
C ASP A 155 -22.42 -1.60 1.64
N ILE A 156 -22.39 -0.49 2.39
CA ILE A 156 -21.69 0.75 1.99
C ILE A 156 -20.19 0.49 1.79
N GLU A 157 -19.61 -0.47 2.54
CA GLU A 157 -18.22 -0.85 2.39
C GLU A 157 -17.93 -1.54 1.05
N ALA A 158 -18.92 -2.12 0.37
CA ALA A 158 -18.70 -2.72 -0.96
C ALA A 158 -18.19 -1.68 -1.98
N VAL A 159 -18.73 -0.46 -1.97
CA VAL A 159 -18.27 0.65 -2.82
C VAL A 159 -16.84 1.03 -2.46
N HIS A 160 -16.52 1.09 -1.16
CA HIS A 160 -15.16 1.35 -0.70
C HIS A 160 -14.18 0.27 -1.17
N LYS A 161 -14.52 -1.02 -1.02
CA LYS A 161 -13.66 -2.14 -1.45
C LYS A 161 -13.45 -2.15 -2.96
N MET A 162 -14.51 -1.94 -3.76
CA MET A 162 -14.40 -1.86 -5.21
C MET A 162 -13.53 -0.68 -5.65
N ARG A 163 -13.66 0.49 -4.99
CA ARG A 163 -12.78 1.66 -5.21
C ARG A 163 -11.32 1.36 -4.87
N VAL A 164 -11.06 0.65 -3.78
CA VAL A 164 -9.69 0.26 -3.41
C VAL A 164 -9.12 -0.71 -4.46
N ALA A 165 -9.90 -1.68 -4.92
CA ALA A 165 -9.49 -2.63 -5.96
C ALA A 165 -9.18 -1.93 -7.30
N SER A 166 -10.02 -0.98 -7.73
CA SER A 166 -9.79 -0.21 -8.97
C SER A 166 -8.53 0.65 -8.91
N ARG A 167 -8.24 1.29 -7.77
CA ARG A 167 -6.97 2.01 -7.57
C ARG A 167 -5.76 1.07 -7.60
N ARG A 168 -5.86 -0.13 -7.02
CA ARG A 168 -4.78 -1.13 -7.06
C ARG A 168 -4.54 -1.63 -8.47
N LEU A 169 -5.60 -1.86 -9.26
CA LEU A 169 -5.48 -2.19 -10.68
C LEU A 169 -4.72 -1.08 -11.42
N ARG A 170 -5.08 0.20 -11.22
CA ARG A 170 -4.33 1.32 -11.82
C ARG A 170 -2.86 1.37 -11.43
N ALA A 171 -2.55 1.18 -10.15
CA ALA A 171 -1.17 1.18 -9.69
C ALA A 171 -0.34 0.06 -10.34
N VAL A 172 -0.95 -1.12 -10.55
CA VAL A 172 -0.31 -2.20 -11.31
C VAL A 172 -0.16 -1.79 -12.77
N MET A 173 -1.19 -1.23 -13.41
CA MET A 173 -1.08 -0.73 -14.79
C MET A 173 0.05 0.30 -14.95
N ASP A 174 0.18 1.25 -14.02
CA ASP A 174 1.25 2.26 -14.03
C ASP A 174 2.65 1.60 -13.99
N ALA A 175 2.82 0.50 -13.23
CA ALA A 175 4.08 -0.23 -13.16
C ALA A 175 4.46 -0.93 -14.48
N TYR A 176 3.47 -1.29 -15.30
CA TYR A 176 3.66 -1.93 -16.61
C TYR A 176 3.56 -0.94 -17.80
N GLN A 177 3.37 0.36 -17.53
CA GLN A 177 3.14 1.36 -18.58
C GLN A 177 4.27 1.39 -19.62
N SER A 178 5.52 1.20 -19.21
CA SER A 178 6.70 1.29 -20.10
C SER A 178 6.75 0.20 -21.16
N VAL A 179 6.07 -0.93 -20.95
CA VAL A 179 6.05 -2.06 -21.89
C VAL A 179 4.73 -2.16 -22.67
N CYS A 180 3.73 -1.34 -22.33
CA CYS A 180 2.43 -1.38 -22.98
C CYS A 180 2.40 -0.58 -24.29
N GLU A 181 1.52 -0.96 -25.22
CA GLU A 181 1.21 -0.13 -26.38
C GLU A 181 0.51 1.17 -25.92
N PRO A 182 1.08 2.38 -26.19
CA PRO A 182 0.60 3.62 -25.58
C PRO A 182 -0.87 3.95 -25.83
N LYS A 183 -1.39 3.66 -27.04
CA LYS A 183 -2.79 3.95 -27.41
C LYS A 183 -3.77 3.03 -26.69
N ARG A 184 -3.47 1.73 -26.67
CA ARG A 184 -4.29 0.73 -25.97
C ARG A 184 -4.25 0.95 -24.46
N PHE A 185 -3.05 1.17 -23.91
CA PHE A 185 -2.86 1.50 -22.50
C PHE A 185 -3.73 2.70 -22.09
N LYS A 186 -3.65 3.81 -22.83
CA LYS A 186 -4.45 5.00 -22.53
C LYS A 186 -5.95 4.69 -22.53
N THR A 187 -6.42 3.88 -23.47
CA THR A 187 -7.84 3.51 -23.59
C THR A 187 -8.30 2.67 -22.41
N ALA A 188 -7.60 1.57 -22.12
CA ALA A 188 -7.93 0.69 -20.98
C ALA A 188 -7.79 1.43 -19.65
N TYR A 189 -6.72 2.21 -19.47
CA TYR A 189 -6.49 3.01 -18.27
C TYR A 189 -7.61 4.02 -18.05
N GLN A 190 -8.12 4.65 -19.12
CA GLN A 190 -9.24 5.57 -19.03
C GLN A 190 -10.53 4.87 -18.59
N GLN A 191 -10.77 3.62 -19.03
CA GLN A 191 -11.92 2.84 -18.54
C GLN A 191 -11.80 2.57 -17.04
N VAL A 192 -10.63 2.13 -16.54
CA VAL A 192 -10.41 1.91 -15.10
C VAL A 192 -10.53 3.21 -14.31
N LYS A 193 -10.03 4.32 -14.86
CA LYS A 193 -10.16 5.65 -14.26
C LYS A 193 -11.62 6.07 -14.14
N ASN A 194 -12.43 5.88 -15.18
CA ASN A 194 -13.86 6.23 -15.13
C ASN A 194 -14.59 5.44 -14.03
N ILE A 195 -14.30 4.14 -13.90
CA ILE A 195 -14.84 3.30 -12.82
C ILE A 195 -14.45 3.88 -11.45
N ALA A 196 -13.16 4.18 -11.26
CA ALA A 196 -12.65 4.74 -9.99
C ALA A 196 -13.23 6.11 -9.65
N ASP A 197 -13.46 6.97 -10.65
CA ASP A 197 -14.02 8.31 -10.51
C ASP A 197 -15.49 8.24 -10.08
N ILE A 198 -16.31 7.38 -10.72
CA ILE A 198 -17.73 7.19 -10.36
C ILE A 198 -17.86 6.60 -8.94
N LEU A 199 -17.06 5.58 -8.62
CA LEU A 199 -17.01 5.00 -7.27
C LEU A 199 -16.53 6.02 -6.23
N GLY A 200 -15.69 6.97 -6.63
CA GLY A 200 -15.20 8.04 -5.78
C GLY A 200 -16.29 8.97 -5.29
N LEU A 201 -17.12 9.48 -6.21
CA LEU A 201 -18.22 10.37 -5.86
C LEU A 201 -19.18 9.74 -4.85
N ALA A 202 -19.51 8.45 -5.02
CA ALA A 202 -20.33 7.70 -4.08
C ALA A 202 -19.66 7.63 -2.69
N ARG A 203 -18.41 7.17 -2.62
CA ARG A 203 -17.71 7.00 -1.33
C ARG A 203 -17.42 8.33 -0.63
N ASP A 204 -17.04 9.35 -1.37
CA ASP A 204 -16.73 10.65 -0.79
C ASP A 204 -18.01 11.26 -0.18
N THR A 205 -19.18 11.05 -0.80
CA THR A 205 -20.48 11.42 -0.23
C THR A 205 -20.80 10.61 1.04
N ASP A 206 -20.56 9.29 1.04
CA ASP A 206 -20.76 8.45 2.24
C ASP A 206 -19.93 8.96 3.43
N VAL A 207 -18.66 9.33 3.18
CA VAL A 207 -17.77 9.90 4.21
C VAL A 207 -18.25 11.28 4.68
N MET A 208 -18.76 12.13 3.79
CA MET A 208 -19.33 13.43 4.18
C MET A 208 -20.55 13.25 5.09
N ILE A 209 -21.47 12.34 4.73
CA ILE A 209 -22.65 12.02 5.54
C ILE A 209 -22.24 11.58 6.94
N GLU A 210 -21.30 10.63 7.03
CA GLU A 210 -20.80 10.12 8.30
C GLU A 210 -20.20 11.24 9.18
N ASN A 211 -19.33 12.08 8.59
CA ASN A 211 -18.71 13.19 9.31
C ASN A 211 -19.74 14.21 9.83
N ILE A 212 -20.77 14.52 9.04
CA ILE A 212 -21.81 15.49 9.43
C ILE A 212 -22.70 14.91 10.54
N ARG A 213 -23.03 13.61 10.48
CA ARG A 213 -23.78 12.93 11.54
C ARG A 213 -23.02 12.99 12.87
N GLN A 214 -21.74 12.64 12.87
CA GLN A 214 -20.89 12.69 14.06
C GLN A 214 -20.79 14.10 14.66
N GLN A 215 -20.72 15.14 13.82
CA GLN A 215 -20.71 16.54 14.30
C GLN A 215 -22.07 16.95 14.89
N GLY A 216 -23.17 16.55 14.26
CA GLY A 216 -24.52 16.87 14.73
C GLY A 216 -24.86 16.27 16.10
N GLU A 217 -24.28 15.10 16.43
CA GLU A 217 -24.44 14.48 17.76
C GLU A 217 -23.80 15.31 18.91
N GLN A 218 -22.83 16.16 18.59
CA GLN A 218 -22.09 16.96 19.57
C GLN A 218 -22.52 18.44 19.60
N SER A 219 -23.51 18.81 18.79
CA SER A 219 -23.90 20.20 18.54
C SER A 219 -25.21 20.58 19.25
N SER A 220 -25.57 21.87 19.23
CA SER A 220 -26.83 22.35 19.80
C SER A 220 -28.05 21.84 19.01
N SER A 221 -29.25 21.91 19.60
CA SER A 221 -30.48 21.44 18.95
C SER A 221 -30.78 22.13 17.60
N ALA A 222 -30.43 23.40 17.45
CA ALA A 222 -30.62 24.13 16.18
C ALA A 222 -29.62 23.68 15.11
N GLU A 223 -28.36 23.43 15.49
CA GLU A 223 -27.32 22.92 14.60
C GLU A 223 -27.60 21.47 14.20
N GLN A 224 -28.10 20.64 15.11
CA GLN A 224 -28.50 19.27 14.83
C GLN A 224 -29.60 19.20 13.75
N ALA A 225 -30.58 20.12 13.79
CA ALA A 225 -31.60 20.22 12.75
C ALA A 225 -31.00 20.58 11.38
N ALA A 226 -30.03 21.50 11.35
CA ALA A 226 -29.32 21.86 10.12
C ALA A 226 -28.46 20.71 9.58
N CYS A 227 -27.74 19.99 10.45
CA CYS A 227 -26.98 18.78 10.09
C CYS A 227 -27.88 17.70 9.49
N ASN A 228 -29.04 17.44 10.10
CA ASN A 228 -30.01 16.45 9.60
C ASN A 228 -30.55 16.83 8.20
N TRP A 229 -30.88 18.10 8.00
CA TRP A 229 -31.29 18.59 6.67
C TRP A 229 -30.19 18.40 5.62
N LEU A 230 -28.93 18.72 5.97
CA LEU A 230 -27.80 18.56 5.05
C LEU A 230 -27.53 17.08 4.73
N VAL A 231 -27.63 16.20 5.72
CA VAL A 231 -27.54 14.75 5.53
C VAL A 231 -28.61 14.27 4.56
N GLU A 232 -29.86 14.73 4.67
CA GLU A 232 -30.93 14.39 3.74
C GLU A 232 -30.62 14.83 2.29
N GLN A 233 -30.04 16.02 2.11
CA GLN A 233 -29.62 16.47 0.78
C GLN A 233 -28.49 15.59 0.21
N LEU A 234 -27.52 15.21 1.05
CA LEU A 234 -26.40 14.36 0.65
C LEU A 234 -26.85 12.91 0.39
N ASP A 235 -27.82 12.39 1.13
CA ASP A 235 -28.43 11.07 0.88
C ASP A 235 -29.11 11.05 -0.49
N ASN A 236 -29.85 12.11 -0.84
CA ASN A 236 -30.45 12.26 -2.18
C ASN A 236 -29.37 12.32 -3.28
N TYR A 237 -28.31 13.09 -3.07
CA TYR A 237 -27.18 13.17 -3.99
C TYR A 237 -26.48 11.82 -4.15
N ARG A 238 -26.27 11.09 -3.05
CA ARG A 238 -25.67 9.76 -3.02
C ARG A 238 -26.50 8.74 -3.80
N GLN A 239 -27.82 8.77 -3.66
CA GLN A 239 -28.74 7.91 -4.41
C GLN A 239 -28.70 8.20 -5.92
N GLN A 240 -28.60 9.47 -6.33
CA GLN A 240 -28.45 9.82 -7.75
C GLN A 240 -27.16 9.23 -8.34
N HIS A 241 -26.04 9.36 -7.62
CA HIS A 241 -24.77 8.78 -8.05
C HIS A 241 -24.75 7.25 -8.00
N GLN A 242 -25.48 6.65 -7.07
CA GLN A 242 -25.69 5.20 -7.03
C GLN A 242 -26.32 4.69 -8.34
N ARG A 243 -27.39 5.36 -8.81
CA ARG A 243 -28.06 4.98 -10.06
C ARG A 243 -27.14 5.11 -11.28
N GLN A 244 -26.27 6.14 -11.29
CA GLN A 244 -25.27 6.30 -12.35
C GLN A 244 -24.24 5.17 -12.32
N LEU A 245 -23.74 4.83 -11.12
CA LEU A 245 -22.82 3.73 -10.89
C LEU A 245 -23.43 2.40 -11.33
N GLU A 246 -24.66 2.10 -10.91
CA GLU A 246 -25.36 0.88 -11.30
C GLU A 246 -25.55 0.79 -12.82
N LYS A 247 -26.01 1.88 -13.45
CA LYS A 247 -26.19 1.92 -14.90
C LYS A 247 -24.87 1.61 -15.61
N TYR A 248 -23.77 2.19 -15.14
CA TYR A 248 -22.45 1.94 -15.70
C TYR A 248 -22.00 0.48 -15.49
N LEU A 249 -22.11 -0.02 -14.26
CA LEU A 249 -21.66 -1.39 -13.91
C LEU A 249 -22.48 -2.48 -14.60
N ARG A 250 -23.78 -2.26 -14.85
CA ARG A 250 -24.62 -3.21 -15.60
C ARG A 250 -24.31 -3.26 -17.09
N GLN A 251 -23.79 -2.17 -17.66
CA GLN A 251 -23.42 -2.09 -19.07
C GLN A 251 -21.97 -2.53 -19.33
N LEU A 252 -21.18 -2.71 -18.27
CA LEU A 252 -19.79 -3.10 -18.37
C LEU A 252 -19.67 -4.59 -18.66
N ASP A 253 -19.06 -4.93 -19.79
CA ASP A 253 -18.74 -6.31 -20.16
C ASP A 253 -17.35 -6.68 -19.64
N ASP A 254 -17.30 -7.59 -18.65
CA ASP A 254 -16.06 -8.04 -18.01
C ASP A 254 -15.09 -8.66 -19.01
N LYS A 255 -15.60 -9.40 -20.00
CA LYS A 255 -14.76 -10.08 -20.99
C LYS A 255 -14.13 -9.06 -21.93
N ALA A 256 -14.92 -8.10 -22.42
CA ALA A 256 -14.41 -7.03 -23.27
C ALA A 256 -13.37 -6.17 -22.52
N PHE A 257 -13.64 -5.85 -21.26
CA PHE A 257 -12.72 -5.10 -20.40
C PHE A 257 -11.38 -5.83 -20.18
N LEU A 258 -11.44 -7.13 -19.88
CA LEU A 258 -10.22 -7.95 -19.73
C LEU A 258 -9.45 -8.08 -21.05
N GLN A 259 -10.15 -8.22 -22.18
CA GLN A 259 -9.53 -8.21 -23.50
C GLN A 259 -8.79 -6.90 -23.78
N ASP A 260 -9.40 -5.76 -23.47
CA ASP A 260 -8.76 -4.44 -23.63
C ASP A 260 -7.51 -4.31 -22.74
N LEU A 261 -7.56 -4.76 -21.49
CA LEU A 261 -6.42 -4.78 -20.57
C LEU A 261 -5.27 -5.65 -21.11
N HIS A 262 -5.59 -6.87 -21.55
CA HIS A 262 -4.60 -7.80 -22.09
C HIS A 262 -4.02 -7.30 -23.41
N ALA A 263 -4.82 -6.65 -24.25
CA ALA A 263 -4.38 -6.11 -25.53
C ALA A 263 -3.33 -4.99 -25.38
N CYS A 264 -3.21 -4.37 -24.19
CA CYS A 264 -2.20 -3.35 -23.90
C CYS A 264 -0.80 -3.94 -23.79
N LEU A 265 -0.66 -5.18 -23.35
CA LEU A 265 0.62 -5.83 -23.12
C LEU A 265 1.11 -6.52 -24.40
N PRO A 266 2.43 -6.61 -24.60
CA PRO A 266 2.99 -7.34 -25.73
C PRO A 266 2.63 -8.83 -25.61
N GLU A 267 2.34 -9.48 -26.74
CA GLU A 267 2.27 -10.94 -26.78
C GLU A 267 3.69 -11.49 -26.56
N GLY A 268 3.84 -12.46 -25.66
CA GLY A 268 5.13 -13.04 -25.33
C GLY A 268 5.83 -13.48 -26.61
N LYS A 269 7.01 -12.91 -26.89
CA LYS A 269 7.94 -13.56 -27.80
C LYS A 269 8.72 -14.58 -26.99
N ALA A 270 8.73 -15.81 -27.50
CA ALA A 270 9.63 -16.89 -27.10
C ALA A 270 11.10 -16.45 -27.08
#